data_AF-A0AAE0DMN5-F1
#
_entry.id   AF-A0AAE0DMN5-F1
#
_cell.length_a   1.000
_cell.length_b   1.000
_cell.length_c   1.000
_cell.angle_alpha   90.00
_cell.angle_beta   90.00
_cell.angle_gamma   90.00
#
_symmetry.space_group_name_H-M   'P 1'
#
loop_
_entity.id
_entity.type
_entity.pdbx_description
1 polymer ?
#
loop_
_entity_poly.entity_id
_entity_poly.type
_entity_poly.pdbx_seq_one_letter_code
_entity_poly.pdbx_strand_id
1 'polypeptide(L)'
;MSYMCTLLVRSLRGTDSDIAVSFFCGLQTINNDPLTGLGGLIRSLISHILSVHDFNLGFIDAEYEQQFQQYDVEYLASLFRTLVEQLPRNRVLFYIIDGISFYEKSKDMVEVDAVT
;
A
#
# COMPACT_ATOMS: atom_id res chain seq x y z
N MET A 1 -5.53 9.45 12.53
CA MET A 1 -5.01 10.39 11.54
C MET A 1 -3.89 11.19 12.19
N SER A 2 -2.63 10.99 11.79
CA SER A 2 -1.62 12.00 12.11
C SER A 2 -2.02 13.32 11.43
N TYR A 3 -2.07 14.42 12.18
CA TYR A 3 -2.41 15.75 11.67
C TYR A 3 -1.49 16.14 10.51
N MET A 4 -0.22 15.75 10.59
CA MET A 4 0.79 15.95 9.54
C MET A 4 0.42 15.26 8.23
N CYS A 5 0.01 13.98 8.26
CA CYS A 5 -0.40 13.25 7.07
C CYS A 5 -1.63 13.88 6.42
N THR A 6 -2.57 14.37 7.24
CA THR A 6 -3.78 15.06 6.74
C THR A 6 -3.43 16.37 6.04
N LEU A 7 -2.51 17.15 6.61
CA LEU A 7 -2.01 18.37 5.98
C LEU A 7 -1.23 18.09 4.69
N LEU A 8 -0.41 17.04 4.66
CA LEU A 8 0.35 16.64 3.48
C LEU A 8 -0.58 16.24 2.32
N VAL A 9 -1.57 15.37 2.58
CA VAL A 9 -2.60 15.00 1.58
C VAL A 9 -3.31 16.24 1.06
N ARG A 10 -3.69 17.16 1.96
CA ARG A 10 -4.38 18.39 1.59
C ARG A 10 -3.52 19.30 0.71
N SER A 11 -2.22 19.39 0.98
CA SER A 11 -1.29 20.17 0.15
C SER A 11 -1.08 19.56 -1.23
N LEU A 12 -1.10 18.23 -1.34
CA LEU A 12 -0.90 17.52 -2.61
C LEU A 12 -2.15 17.48 -3.50
N ARG A 13 -3.35 17.64 -2.92
CA ARG A 13 -4.61 17.71 -3.68
C ARG A 13 -4.83 19.03 -4.42
N GLY A 14 -3.92 20.00 -4.28
CA GLY A 14 -3.98 21.30 -4.95
C GLY A 14 -3.33 21.33 -6.34
N THR A 15 -2.67 20.25 -6.76
CA THR A 15 -2.04 20.11 -8.07
C THR A 15 -2.88 19.16 -8.93
N ASP A 16 -3.40 19.64 -10.06
CA ASP A 16 -4.35 18.92 -10.92
C ASP A 16 -3.83 17.58 -11.51
N SER A 17 -2.54 17.25 -11.31
CA SER A 17 -1.89 16.06 -11.85
C SER A 17 -1.72 14.90 -10.86
N ASP A 18 -1.97 15.11 -9.58
CA ASP A 18 -1.41 14.27 -8.53
C ASP A 18 -2.48 13.46 -7.78
N ILE A 19 -2.32 12.14 -7.74
CA ILE A 19 -3.19 11.26 -6.95
C ILE A 19 -2.49 11.03 -5.61
N ALA A 20 -3.07 11.55 -4.53
CA ALA A 20 -2.59 11.32 -3.17
C ALA A 20 -3.50 10.35 -2.41
N VAL A 21 -2.96 9.17 -2.09
CA VAL A 21 -3.60 8.10 -1.33
C VAL A 21 -3.02 8.06 0.07
N SER A 22 -3.88 7.95 1.08
CA SER A 22 -3.44 7.78 2.46
C SER A 22 -3.96 6.46 3.02
N PHE A 23 -3.07 5.67 3.61
CA PHE A 23 -3.40 4.44 4.33
C PHE A 23 -2.91 4.53 5.78
N PHE A 24 -3.74 4.11 6.72
CA PHE A 24 -3.49 4.25 8.15
C PHE A 24 -3.50 2.87 8.83
N CYS A 25 -2.31 2.34 9.08
CA CYS A 25 -2.13 0.99 9.59
C CYS A 25 -2.75 0.80 10.98
N GLY A 26 -2.73 1.85 11.81
CA GLY A 26 -3.24 1.82 13.19
C GLY A 26 -4.77 1.88 13.35
N LEU A 27 -5.53 2.12 12.28
CA LEU A 27 -7.01 2.13 12.32
C LEU A 27 -7.63 0.78 11.94
N GLN A 28 -6.87 -0.07 11.24
CA GLN A 28 -7.33 -1.38 10.73
C GLN A 28 -6.99 -2.57 11.64
N THR A 29 -6.55 -2.30 12.86
CA THR A 29 -6.23 -3.30 13.90
C THR A 29 -7.40 -3.63 14.82
N ILE A 30 -8.54 -2.94 14.70
CA ILE A 30 -9.62 -2.97 15.70
C ILE A 30 -10.74 -3.97 15.33
N ASN A 31 -10.90 -4.34 14.07
CA ASN A 31 -11.90 -5.30 13.64
C ASN A 31 -11.27 -6.38 12.78
N ASN A 32 -11.88 -7.56 12.80
CA ASN A 32 -11.54 -8.76 12.05
C ASN A 32 -11.76 -8.57 10.53
N ASP A 33 -11.21 -7.47 9.99
CA ASP A 33 -11.33 -7.02 8.63
C ASP A 33 -10.37 -7.87 7.75
N PRO A 34 -10.82 -8.41 6.60
CA PRO A 34 -9.92 -9.03 5.63
C PRO A 34 -8.77 -8.10 5.14
N LEU A 35 -8.78 -6.82 5.52
CA LEU A 35 -7.72 -5.84 5.30
C LEU A 35 -6.72 -5.67 6.46
N THR A 36 -6.76 -6.51 7.50
CA THR A 36 -5.73 -6.48 8.56
C THR A 36 -4.40 -7.07 8.07
N GLY A 37 -3.27 -6.43 8.40
CA GLY A 37 -1.92 -6.91 8.06
C GLY A 37 -1.33 -6.34 6.76
N LEU A 38 -0.10 -6.78 6.41
CA LEU A 38 0.61 -6.35 5.20
C LEU A 38 -0.16 -6.66 3.91
N GLY A 39 -0.83 -7.82 3.84
CA GLY A 39 -1.66 -8.18 2.69
C GLY A 39 -2.83 -7.22 2.48
N GLY A 40 -3.47 -6.77 3.57
CA GLY A 40 -4.56 -5.79 3.51
C GLY A 40 -4.11 -4.39 3.12
N LEU A 41 -2.90 -3.98 3.57
CA LEU A 41 -2.23 -2.77 3.06
C LEU A 41 -2.09 -2.84 1.55
N ILE A 42 -1.42 -3.86 1.01
CA ILE A 42 -1.17 -3.95 -0.44
C ILE A 42 -2.47 -4.03 -1.23
N ARG A 43 -3.48 -4.76 -0.75
CA ARG A 43 -4.82 -4.80 -1.36
C ARG A 43 -5.49 -3.44 -1.42
N SER A 44 -5.32 -2.62 -0.39
CA SER A 44 -5.87 -1.26 -0.36
C SER A 44 -5.13 -0.32 -1.33
N LEU A 45 -3.84 -0.55 -1.57
CA LEU A 45 -3.10 0.17 -2.60
C LEU A 45 -3.57 -0.25 -4.00
N ILE A 46 -3.74 -1.55 -4.24
CA ILE A 46 -4.25 -2.10 -5.50
C ILE A 46 -5.66 -1.59 -5.79
N SER A 47 -6.58 -1.64 -4.83
CA SER A 47 -7.94 -1.15 -5.02
C SER A 47 -7.97 0.34 -5.37
N HIS A 48 -7.05 1.13 -4.78
CA HIS A 48 -6.94 2.54 -5.13
C HIS A 48 -6.50 2.73 -6.58
N ILE A 49 -5.41 2.09 -7.04
CA ILE A 49 -4.98 2.31 -8.43
C ILE A 49 -6.04 1.87 -9.41
N LEU A 50 -6.70 0.73 -9.17
CA LEU A 50 -7.79 0.26 -10.02
C LEU A 50 -8.95 1.27 -10.13
N SER A 51 -9.13 2.15 -9.13
CA SER A 51 -10.15 3.21 -9.16
C SER A 51 -9.75 4.47 -9.94
N VAL A 52 -8.45 4.68 -10.22
CA VAL A 52 -7.94 5.93 -10.80
C VAL A 52 -7.38 5.77 -12.22
N HIS A 53 -7.29 4.54 -12.71
CA HIS A 53 -6.79 4.21 -14.04
C HIS A 53 -7.39 2.91 -14.54
N ASP A 54 -7.69 2.84 -15.84
CA ASP A 54 -8.14 1.62 -16.50
C ASP A 54 -6.92 0.75 -16.86
N PHE A 55 -6.81 -0.41 -16.22
CA PHE A 55 -5.71 -1.35 -16.45
C PHE A 55 -6.09 -2.45 -17.43
N ASN A 56 -5.09 -2.95 -18.16
CA ASN A 56 -5.24 -4.21 -18.88
C ASN A 56 -5.02 -5.36 -17.89
N LEU A 57 -6.11 -6.04 -17.53
CA LEU A 57 -6.13 -7.19 -16.62
C LEU A 57 -6.04 -8.55 -17.35
N GLY A 58 -5.70 -8.56 -18.65
CA GLY A 58 -5.63 -9.79 -19.45
C GLY A 58 -4.54 -10.78 -19.05
N PHE A 59 -3.66 -10.40 -18.11
CA PHE A 59 -2.67 -11.29 -17.49
C PHE A 59 -3.25 -12.11 -16.32
N ILE A 60 -4.47 -11.79 -15.86
CA ILE A 60 -5.16 -12.56 -14.84
C ILE A 60 -5.83 -13.74 -15.53
N ASP A 61 -5.21 -14.92 -15.42
CA ASP A 61 -5.76 -16.20 -15.87
C ASP A 61 -6.16 -17.09 -14.69
N ALA A 62 -6.66 -18.29 -14.99
CA ALA A 62 -7.10 -19.24 -13.95
C ALA A 62 -5.95 -19.71 -13.05
N GLU A 63 -4.71 -19.67 -13.53
CA GLU A 63 -3.51 -19.98 -12.73
C GLU A 63 -3.21 -18.82 -11.77
N TYR A 64 -3.41 -17.58 -12.22
CA TYR A 64 -3.35 -16.35 -11.44
C TYR A 64 -4.39 -16.38 -10.29
N GLU A 65 -5.63 -16.79 -10.55
CA GLU A 65 -6.67 -16.92 -9.52
C GLU A 65 -6.34 -17.95 -8.44
N GLN A 66 -5.75 -19.08 -8.82
CA GLN A 66 -5.36 -20.14 -7.87
C GLN A 66 -4.24 -19.69 -6.92
N GLN A 67 -3.27 -18.92 -7.43
CA GLN A 67 -2.20 -18.34 -6.62
C GLN A 67 -2.72 -17.24 -5.68
N PHE A 68 -3.77 -16.50 -6.10
CA PHE A 68 -4.42 -15.49 -5.26
C PHE A 68 -5.05 -16.05 -3.98
N GLN A 69 -5.55 -17.29 -4.02
CA GLN A 69 -6.22 -17.94 -2.88
C GLN A 69 -5.29 -18.22 -1.70
N GLN A 70 -3.98 -18.14 -1.89
CA GLN A 70 -3.00 -18.32 -0.80
C GLN A 70 -2.72 -17.01 -0.02
N TYR A 71 -3.30 -15.86 -0.43
CA TYR A 71 -3.15 -14.56 0.25
C TYR A 71 -1.67 -14.17 0.46
N ASP A 72 -0.79 -14.60 -0.44
CA ASP A 72 0.64 -14.36 -0.31
C ASP A 72 0.96 -12.87 -0.56
N VAL A 73 1.69 -12.27 0.39
CA VAL A 73 2.12 -10.88 0.33
C VAL A 73 3.05 -10.66 -0.87
N GLU A 74 3.88 -11.64 -1.21
CA GLU A 74 4.78 -11.56 -2.38
C GLU A 74 3.98 -11.47 -3.68
N TYR A 75 2.91 -12.23 -3.76
CA TYR A 75 2.04 -12.24 -4.92
C TYR A 75 1.30 -10.91 -5.09
N LEU A 76 0.74 -10.39 -3.99
CA LEU A 76 0.09 -9.07 -3.99
C LEU A 76 1.08 -7.96 -4.36
N ALA A 77 2.33 -8.04 -3.90
CA ALA A 77 3.38 -7.10 -4.26
C ALA A 77 3.72 -7.18 -5.76
N SER A 78 3.80 -8.38 -6.33
CA SER A 78 4.02 -8.61 -7.76
C SER A 78 2.89 -8.00 -8.60
N LEU A 79 1.63 -8.28 -8.24
CA LEU A 79 0.47 -7.69 -8.91
C LEU A 79 0.51 -6.15 -8.83
N PHE A 80 0.75 -5.60 -7.64
CA PHE A 80 0.85 -4.16 -7.47
C PHE A 80 1.93 -3.55 -8.38
N ARG A 81 3.08 -4.20 -8.49
CA ARG A 81 4.17 -3.77 -9.39
C ARG A 81 3.73 -3.79 -10.86
N THR A 82 3.13 -4.87 -11.34
CA THR A 82 2.65 -4.99 -12.72
C THR A 82 1.64 -3.91 -13.07
N LEU A 83 0.77 -3.55 -12.13
CA LEU A 83 -0.18 -2.46 -12.34
C LEU A 83 0.54 -1.10 -12.35
N VAL A 84 1.45 -0.82 -11.41
CA VAL A 84 2.22 0.43 -11.41
C VAL A 84 3.01 0.63 -12.71
N GLU A 85 3.57 -0.43 -13.30
CA GLU A 85 4.29 -0.38 -14.57
C GLU A 85 3.41 0.01 -15.77
N GLN A 86 2.08 -0.14 -15.68
CA GLN A 86 1.13 0.29 -16.71
C GLN A 86 0.74 1.77 -16.59
N LEU A 87 1.06 2.43 -15.47
CA LEU A 87 0.67 3.81 -15.26
C LEU A 87 1.38 4.77 -16.23
N PRO A 88 0.71 5.85 -16.67
CA PRO A 88 1.32 6.88 -17.49
C PRO A 88 2.50 7.54 -16.78
N ARG A 89 3.66 7.63 -17.45
CA ARG A 89 4.89 8.22 -16.88
C ARG A 89 4.79 9.72 -16.57
N ASN A 90 3.74 10.38 -17.03
CA ASN A 90 3.50 11.81 -16.80
C ASN A 90 2.64 12.09 -15.56
N ARG A 91 2.32 11.07 -14.75
CA ARG A 91 1.55 11.23 -13.51
C ARG A 91 2.39 10.86 -12.30
N VAL A 92 2.24 11.63 -11.23
CA VAL A 92 2.85 11.33 -9.93
C VAL A 92 1.80 10.72 -9.02
N LEU A 93 2.09 9.52 -8.52
CA LEU A 93 1.26 8.81 -7.56
C LEU A 93 1.90 8.90 -6.18
N PHE A 94 1.22 9.57 -5.25
CA PHE A 94 1.67 9.73 -3.88
C PHE A 94 0.96 8.72 -2.98
N TYR A 95 1.73 7.81 -2.38
CA TYR A 95 1.27 6.95 -1.30
C TYR A 95 1.79 7.43 0.04
N ILE A 96 0.87 7.75 0.94
CA ILE A 96 1.16 8.19 2.30
C ILE A 96 0.72 7.05 3.22
N ILE A 97 1.69 6.34 3.76
CA ILE A 97 1.46 5.20 4.66
C ILE A 97 1.84 5.63 6.07
N ASP A 98 0.83 5.77 6.94
CA ASP A 98 1.01 6.19 8.34
C ASP A 98 1.03 4.96 9.26
N GLY A 99 2.10 4.83 10.05
CA GLY A 99 2.28 3.71 10.96
C GLY A 99 2.71 2.40 10.29
N ILE A 100 3.52 2.45 9.22
CA ILE A 100 4.05 1.23 8.59
C ILE A 100 4.82 0.34 9.59
N SER A 101 5.45 0.94 10.60
CA SER A 101 6.16 0.23 11.68
C SER A 101 5.29 -0.71 12.51
N PHE A 102 3.95 -0.62 12.44
CA PHE A 102 3.07 -1.63 13.04
C PHE A 102 3.21 -3.01 12.38
N TYR A 103 3.74 -3.07 11.15
CA TYR A 103 3.99 -4.32 10.45
C TYR A 103 5.45 -4.78 10.52
N GLU A 104 6.34 -3.96 11.08
CA GLU A 104 7.73 -4.36 11.34
C GLU A 104 7.72 -5.38 12.49
N LYS A 105 8.10 -6.62 12.18
CA LYS A 105 8.36 -7.59 13.25
C LYS A 105 9.58 -7.09 14.02
N SER A 106 9.42 -6.88 15.32
CA SER A 106 10.50 -6.59 16.26
C SER A 106 11.53 -7.73 16.23
N LYS A 107 12.49 -7.67 15.32
CA LYS A 107 13.59 -8.64 15.28
C LYS A 107 14.98 -8.02 15.31
N ASP A 108 15.09 -6.70 15.36
CA ASP A 108 16.37 -6.00 15.49
C ASP A 108 16.29 -4.79 16.45
N MET A 109 15.80 -5.00 17.67
CA MET A 109 16.28 -4.18 18.80
C MET A 109 17.49 -4.90 19.40
N VAL A 110 18.61 -4.87 18.68
CA VAL A 110 19.91 -5.00 19.35
C VAL A 110 20.10 -3.66 20.05
N GLU A 111 20.01 -3.71 21.37
CA GLU A 111 20.42 -2.65 22.29
C GLU A 111 21.79 -2.14 21.82
N VAL A 112 21.85 -0.91 21.32
CA VAL A 112 23.12 -0.26 21.04
C VAL A 112 23.71 0.09 22.38
N ASP A 113 24.41 -0.88 22.98
CA ASP A 113 25.23 -0.66 24.15
C ASP A 113 26.14 0.54 23.87
N ALA A 114 25.97 1.57 24.68
CA ALA A 114 26.80 2.74 24.67
C ALA A 114 28.26 2.30 24.90
N VAL A 115 29.10 2.48 23.88
CA VAL A 115 30.54 2.38 24.02
C VAL A 115 30.98 3.43 25.04
N THR A 116 31.39 2.97 26.22
CA THR A 116 32.21 3.74 27.19
C THR A 116 33.59 3.11 27.24
#